data_AF-A0A0P0XQP9-F1
#
_entry.id   AF-A0A0P0XQP9-F1
#
_cell.length_a   1.000
_cell.length_b   1.000
_cell.length_c   1.000
_cell.angle_alpha   90.00
_cell.angle_beta   90.00
_cell.angle_gamma   90.00
#
_symmetry.space_group_name_H-M   'P 1'
#
loop_
_entity.id
_entity.type
_entity.pdbx_description
1 polymer ?
#
loop_
_entity_poly.entity_id
_entity_poly.type
_entity_poly.pdbx_seq_one_letter_code
_entity_poly.pdbx_strand_id
1 'polypeptide(L)'
;MDPSRPFLVLNVFDWDKVDEWIALKTAWIAKRLKNDIIIPDPVPQIGRDAFFDITPRLTTVLEKDSVRCFLPLFVQCESIMTYQCAITSETLTHMVRHNALRCAKVVLEGKAAELRCKHANPNCMNPYGYFALHEAAERFSADMTKLLFRHGASANVRTASDAGIQGLLPLDVAVENACMHKYLEDNLSPTPMQYHEDYIYKLIHLLCLPEMKVFLDTIRLLAEKTDNLVDELWNYMKNGKLVQTAVLLLAAQKHIRKIKPDGFCIITHHLFKEYANSLRCAKGDTGEAQKQLEEREALLSCKSELFSIILLAGEALDNYIQAHSEVLIGM
;
A
#
# COMPACT_ATOMS: atom_id res chain seq x y z
N MET A 1 19.37 -21.71 -30.89
CA MET A 1 18.18 -22.57 -31.05
C MET A 1 16.92 -21.72 -30.89
N ASP A 2 15.85 -22.00 -31.64
CA ASP A 2 14.53 -21.43 -31.36
C ASP A 2 13.98 -22.09 -30.07
N PRO A 3 13.76 -21.36 -28.96
CA PRO A 3 13.27 -21.95 -27.72
C PRO A 3 11.87 -22.59 -27.87
N SER A 4 11.13 -22.28 -28.95
CA SER A 4 9.85 -22.91 -29.28
C SER A 4 9.96 -24.23 -30.07
N ARG A 5 11.15 -24.60 -30.57
CA ARG A 5 11.36 -25.81 -31.40
C ARG A 5 12.62 -26.57 -30.96
N PRO A 6 12.51 -27.52 -30.02
CA PRO A 6 13.67 -28.03 -29.28
C PRO A 6 14.55 -29.05 -30.04
N PHE A 7 14.00 -29.77 -31.02
CA PHE A 7 14.59 -31.05 -31.44
C PHE A 7 15.05 -31.14 -32.90
N LEU A 8 15.18 -30.02 -33.62
CA LEU A 8 15.53 -30.11 -35.05
C LEU A 8 17.02 -30.37 -35.34
N VAL A 9 17.93 -30.37 -34.35
CA VAL A 9 19.38 -30.42 -34.66
C VAL A 9 20.25 -31.16 -33.63
N LEU A 10 19.89 -32.37 -33.19
CA LEU A 10 20.85 -33.22 -32.47
C LEU A 10 20.79 -34.69 -32.95
N ASN A 11 21.76 -35.07 -33.80
CA ASN A 11 21.98 -36.46 -34.21
C ASN A 11 22.59 -37.33 -33.09
N VAL A 12 23.09 -36.71 -32.02
CA VAL A 12 23.64 -37.38 -30.82
C VAL A 12 23.16 -36.59 -29.60
N PHE A 13 22.68 -37.29 -28.57
CA PHE A 13 22.21 -36.70 -27.32
C PHE A 13 23.39 -36.09 -26.54
N ASP A 14 23.30 -34.80 -26.22
CA ASP A 14 24.38 -33.99 -25.63
C ASP A 14 23.81 -33.21 -24.44
N TRP A 15 24.20 -33.58 -23.22
CA TRP A 15 23.67 -33.02 -21.98
C TRP A 15 23.95 -31.52 -21.85
N ASP A 16 25.13 -31.05 -22.27
CA ASP A 16 25.49 -29.63 -22.18
C ASP A 16 24.55 -28.76 -23.04
N LYS A 17 24.17 -29.27 -24.22
CA LYS A 17 23.21 -28.59 -25.09
C LYS A 17 21.78 -28.64 -24.57
N VAL A 18 21.41 -29.71 -23.87
CA VAL A 18 20.12 -29.79 -23.18
C VAL A 18 20.05 -28.70 -22.11
N ASP A 19 21.10 -28.56 -21.29
CA ASP A 19 21.16 -27.54 -20.24
C ASP A 19 21.18 -26.11 -20.81
N GLU A 20 21.94 -25.85 -21.88
CA GLU A 20 21.92 -24.57 -22.58
C GLU A 20 20.52 -24.24 -23.12
N TRP A 21 19.84 -25.23 -23.71
CA TRP A 21 18.48 -25.07 -24.21
C TRP A 21 17.48 -24.78 -23.08
N ILE A 22 17.57 -25.50 -21.95
CA ILE A 22 16.74 -25.25 -20.78
C ILE A 22 16.95 -23.81 -20.29
N ALA A 23 18.20 -23.35 -20.17
CA ALA A 23 18.53 -22.00 -19.75
C ALA A 23 17.96 -20.94 -20.71
N LEU A 24 18.10 -21.14 -22.02
CA LEU A 24 17.54 -20.25 -23.05
C LEU A 24 16.01 -20.21 -23.00
N LYS A 25 15.36 -21.36 -22.83
CA LYS A 25 13.90 -21.46 -22.71
C LYS A 25 13.41 -20.76 -21.45
N THR A 26 14.04 -21.00 -20.30
CA THR A 26 13.71 -20.32 -19.03
C THR A 26 13.85 -18.81 -19.17
N ALA A 27 14.94 -18.32 -19.75
CA ALA A 27 15.14 -16.89 -19.98
C ALA A 27 14.09 -16.33 -20.95
N TRP A 28 13.71 -17.08 -21.99
CA TRP A 28 12.68 -16.67 -22.94
C TRP A 28 11.29 -16.57 -22.31
N ILE A 29 10.93 -17.52 -21.44
CA ILE A 29 9.68 -17.49 -20.66
C ILE A 29 9.72 -16.30 -19.70
N ALA A 30 10.78 -16.17 -18.91
CA ALA A 30 10.91 -15.14 -17.89
C ALA A 30 10.78 -13.71 -18.45
N LYS A 31 11.41 -13.44 -19.62
CA LYS A 31 11.28 -12.13 -20.30
C LYS A 31 9.87 -11.78 -20.76
N ARG A 32 9.00 -12.78 -20.94
CA ARG A 32 7.62 -12.60 -21.43
C ARG A 32 6.58 -12.59 -20.32
N LEU A 33 6.96 -12.89 -19.09
CA LEU A 33 6.08 -12.77 -17.95
C LEU A 33 5.65 -11.32 -17.78
N LYS A 34 4.34 -11.10 -17.79
CA LYS A 34 3.71 -9.80 -17.53
C LYS A 34 3.46 -9.65 -16.04
N ASN A 35 3.32 -8.40 -15.60
CA ASN A 35 2.98 -8.06 -14.22
C ASN A 35 1.46 -8.10 -14.00
N ASP A 36 0.85 -9.24 -14.35
CA ASP A 36 -0.59 -9.47 -14.16
C ASP A 36 -0.90 -9.61 -12.65
N ILE A 37 -2.15 -9.35 -12.25
CA ILE A 37 -2.57 -9.57 -10.86
C ILE A 37 -2.71 -11.08 -10.63
N ILE A 38 -1.97 -11.62 -9.67
CA ILE A 38 -1.96 -13.07 -9.34
C ILE A 38 -2.51 -13.27 -7.93
N ILE A 39 -3.62 -14.01 -7.86
CA ILE A 39 -4.33 -14.39 -6.63
C ILE A 39 -4.85 -15.83 -6.80
N PRO A 40 -4.59 -16.76 -5.84
CA PRO A 40 -3.70 -16.61 -4.68
C PRO A 40 -2.22 -16.69 -5.07
N ASP A 41 -1.32 -16.63 -4.09
CA ASP A 41 0.10 -16.93 -4.28
C ASP A 41 0.30 -18.31 -4.94
N PRO A 42 1.07 -18.41 -6.05
CA PRO A 42 1.22 -19.66 -6.80
C PRO A 42 2.21 -20.65 -6.18
N VAL A 43 2.99 -20.25 -5.16
CA VAL A 43 4.03 -21.10 -4.56
C VAL A 43 3.37 -22.14 -3.65
N PRO A 44 3.65 -23.44 -3.81
CA PRO A 44 3.11 -24.48 -2.95
C PRO A 44 3.67 -24.38 -1.53
N GLN A 45 2.95 -24.94 -0.55
CA GLN A 45 3.33 -24.88 0.87
C GLN A 45 4.78 -25.31 1.14
N ILE A 46 5.25 -26.39 0.50
CA ILE A 46 6.64 -26.85 0.64
C ILE A 46 7.68 -25.80 0.25
N GLY A 47 7.39 -24.97 -0.75
CA GLY A 47 8.27 -23.87 -1.17
C GLY A 47 8.26 -22.71 -0.16
N ARG A 48 7.10 -22.45 0.45
CA ARG A 48 6.93 -21.45 1.52
C ARG A 48 7.69 -21.87 2.78
N ASP A 49 7.57 -23.14 3.17
CA ASP A 49 8.27 -23.70 4.33
C ASP A 49 9.79 -23.58 4.15
N ALA A 50 10.30 -23.87 2.95
CA ALA A 50 11.72 -23.73 2.62
C ALA A 50 12.22 -22.26 2.64
N PHE A 51 11.32 -21.28 2.48
CA PHE A 51 11.70 -19.87 2.55
C PHE A 51 12.14 -19.48 3.97
N PHE A 52 11.50 -20.05 5.02
CA PHE A 52 11.86 -19.79 6.42
C PHE A 52 13.31 -20.17 6.75
N ASP A 53 13.84 -21.22 6.11
CA ASP A 53 15.22 -21.68 6.34
C ASP A 53 16.27 -20.66 5.87
N ILE A 54 15.95 -19.85 4.85
CA ILE A 54 16.85 -18.83 4.31
C ILE A 54 16.60 -17.44 4.90
N THR A 55 15.44 -17.20 5.50
CA THR A 55 15.00 -15.90 6.03
C THR A 55 16.07 -15.22 6.91
N PRO A 56 16.72 -15.88 7.89
CA PRO A 56 17.72 -15.21 8.72
C PRO A 56 18.89 -14.64 7.92
N ARG A 57 19.39 -15.40 6.94
CA ARG A 57 20.51 -14.99 6.07
C ARG A 57 20.07 -13.87 5.12
N LEU A 58 18.86 -14.00 4.57
CA LEU A 58 18.29 -12.98 3.68
C LEU A 58 18.10 -11.67 4.43
N THR A 59 17.52 -11.69 5.64
CA THR A 59 17.34 -10.52 6.51
C THR A 59 18.65 -9.77 6.73
N THR A 60 19.74 -10.43 7.11
CA THR A 60 21.04 -9.76 7.31
C THR A 60 21.58 -9.08 6.05
N VAL A 61 21.28 -9.62 4.86
CA VAL A 61 21.67 -9.02 3.58
C VAL A 61 20.79 -7.80 3.25
N LEU A 62 19.49 -7.91 3.53
CA LEU A 62 18.51 -6.87 3.22
C LEU A 62 18.60 -5.67 4.17
N GLU A 63 18.95 -5.87 5.45
CA GLU A 63 19.24 -4.77 6.40
C GLU A 63 20.36 -3.85 5.90
N LYS A 64 21.32 -4.40 5.14
CA LYS A 64 22.41 -3.64 4.51
C LYS A 64 22.06 -3.12 3.11
N ASP A 65 20.90 -3.52 2.58
CA ASP A 65 20.46 -3.30 1.20
C ASP A 65 21.60 -3.59 0.18
N SER A 66 22.33 -4.68 0.39
CA SER A 66 23.57 -4.97 -0.34
C SER A 66 23.32 -5.92 -1.51
N VAL A 67 23.17 -5.36 -2.72
CA VAL A 67 23.05 -6.14 -3.97
C VAL A 67 24.22 -7.12 -4.16
N ARG A 68 25.44 -6.69 -3.80
CA ARG A 68 26.66 -7.52 -3.89
C ARG A 68 26.57 -8.77 -3.01
N CYS A 69 25.90 -8.69 -1.87
CA CYS A 69 25.69 -9.84 -0.98
C CYS A 69 24.43 -10.63 -1.36
N PHE A 70 23.43 -9.96 -1.93
CA PHE A 70 22.18 -10.57 -2.36
C PHE A 70 22.35 -11.51 -3.55
N LEU A 71 23.05 -11.10 -4.61
CA LEU A 71 23.14 -11.91 -5.84
C LEU A 71 23.80 -13.28 -5.62
N PRO A 72 24.91 -13.41 -4.86
CA PRO A 72 25.46 -14.72 -4.51
C PRO A 72 24.50 -15.57 -3.68
N LEU A 73 23.78 -14.97 -2.73
CA LEU A 73 22.76 -15.67 -1.93
C LEU A 73 21.60 -16.14 -2.82
N PHE A 74 21.20 -15.34 -3.80
CA PHE A 74 20.18 -15.69 -4.79
C PHE A 74 20.58 -16.92 -5.59
N VAL A 75 21.82 -16.97 -6.10
CA VAL A 75 22.32 -18.13 -6.85
C VAL A 75 22.33 -19.39 -5.98
N GLN A 76 22.73 -19.27 -4.72
CA GLN A 76 22.77 -20.41 -3.80
C GLN A 76 21.36 -20.94 -3.47
N CYS A 77 20.37 -20.06 -3.41
CA CYS A 77 19.01 -20.37 -2.96
C CYS A 77 17.96 -20.12 -4.06
N GLU A 78 18.34 -20.27 -5.34
CA GLU A 78 17.50 -19.95 -6.50
C GLU A 78 16.21 -20.77 -6.50
N SER A 79 16.29 -22.05 -6.11
CA SER A 79 15.14 -22.96 -6.03
C SER A 79 14.11 -22.55 -4.98
N ILE A 80 14.48 -21.73 -4.00
CA ILE A 80 13.62 -21.25 -2.91
C ILE A 80 13.03 -19.88 -3.28
N MET A 81 13.84 -19.00 -3.90
CA MET A 81 13.43 -17.64 -4.27
C MET A 81 12.75 -17.54 -5.64
N THR A 82 12.63 -18.65 -6.39
CA THR A 82 11.99 -18.64 -7.71
C THR A 82 10.96 -19.75 -7.88
N TYR A 83 9.89 -19.44 -8.60
CA TYR A 83 8.85 -20.39 -8.97
C TYR A 83 8.36 -20.09 -10.38
N GLN A 84 8.21 -21.11 -11.23
CA GLN A 84 7.76 -20.96 -12.63
C GLN A 84 8.47 -19.84 -13.43
N CYS A 85 9.80 -19.71 -13.28
CA CYS A 85 10.63 -18.68 -13.93
C CYS A 85 10.40 -17.24 -13.45
N ALA A 86 9.65 -17.03 -12.36
CA ALA A 86 9.51 -15.74 -11.68
C ALA A 86 10.22 -15.76 -10.32
N ILE A 87 10.62 -14.60 -9.83
CA ILE A 87 11.01 -14.44 -8.42
C ILE A 87 9.73 -14.46 -7.57
N THR A 88 9.74 -15.19 -6.46
CA THR A 88 8.54 -15.39 -5.63
C THR A 88 8.04 -14.07 -5.03
N SER A 89 6.72 -13.98 -4.86
CA SER A 89 6.05 -12.87 -4.17
C SER A 89 6.66 -12.65 -2.78
N GLU A 90 6.90 -13.73 -2.04
CA GLU A 90 7.48 -13.72 -0.70
C GLU A 90 8.86 -13.08 -0.68
N THR A 91 9.74 -13.44 -1.63
CA THR A 91 11.06 -12.81 -1.79
C THR A 91 10.95 -11.30 -1.96
N LEU A 92 10.07 -10.83 -2.86
CA LEU A 92 9.87 -9.40 -3.07
C LEU A 92 9.29 -8.71 -1.85
N THR A 93 8.24 -9.28 -1.23
CA THR A 93 7.63 -8.68 -0.02
C THR A 93 8.61 -8.61 1.14
N HIS A 94 9.51 -9.60 1.29
CA HIS A 94 10.56 -9.55 2.31
C HIS A 94 11.57 -8.43 2.06
N MET A 95 11.95 -8.17 0.80
CA MET A 95 12.76 -7.00 0.44
C MET A 95 12.06 -5.69 0.78
N VAL A 96 10.76 -5.60 0.52
CA VAL A 96 9.96 -4.43 0.85
C VAL A 96 9.88 -4.23 2.36
N ARG A 97 9.66 -5.28 3.15
CA ARG A 97 9.64 -5.24 4.62
C ARG A 97 10.93 -4.72 5.24
N HIS A 98 12.07 -4.92 4.60
CA HIS A 98 13.36 -4.38 5.04
C HIS A 98 13.71 -3.03 4.41
N ASN A 99 12.81 -2.46 3.59
CA ASN A 99 13.05 -1.27 2.78
C ASN A 99 14.34 -1.35 1.94
N ALA A 100 14.68 -2.55 1.45
CA ALA A 100 15.90 -2.80 0.69
C ALA A 100 15.71 -2.36 -0.78
N LEU A 101 15.74 -1.04 -1.01
CA LEU A 101 15.45 -0.41 -2.31
C LEU A 101 16.33 -0.92 -3.45
N ARG A 102 17.63 -1.07 -3.23
CA ARG A 102 18.56 -1.53 -4.28
C ARG A 102 18.31 -3.00 -4.61
N CYS A 103 18.10 -3.84 -3.61
CA CYS A 103 17.76 -5.25 -3.81
C CYS A 103 16.40 -5.40 -4.53
N ALA A 104 15.36 -4.69 -4.07
CA ALA A 104 14.03 -4.69 -4.68
C ALA A 104 14.09 -4.26 -6.15
N LYS A 105 14.85 -3.19 -6.46
CA LYS A 105 15.03 -2.72 -7.84
C LYS A 105 15.64 -3.79 -8.73
N VAL A 106 16.67 -4.49 -8.25
CA VAL A 106 17.36 -5.53 -9.01
C VAL A 106 16.41 -6.68 -9.36
N VAL A 107 15.60 -7.14 -8.41
CA VAL A 107 14.63 -8.23 -8.67
C VAL A 107 13.45 -7.78 -9.53
N LEU A 108 12.98 -6.53 -9.41
CA LEU A 108 11.91 -6.00 -10.26
C LEU A 108 12.38 -5.77 -11.71
N GLU A 109 13.66 -5.44 -11.92
CA GLU A 109 14.23 -5.28 -13.25
C GLU A 109 14.58 -6.61 -13.93
N GLY A 110 15.04 -7.61 -13.17
CA GLY A 110 15.45 -8.92 -13.69
C GLY A 110 16.66 -8.88 -14.65
N LYS A 111 17.43 -7.79 -14.65
CA LYS A 111 18.56 -7.55 -15.59
C LYS A 111 19.89 -8.13 -15.12
N ALA A 112 20.06 -8.37 -13.82
CA ALA A 112 21.29 -8.96 -13.29
C ALA A 112 21.50 -10.37 -13.86
N ALA A 113 22.73 -10.69 -14.24
CA ALA A 113 23.06 -11.94 -14.92
C ALA A 113 22.68 -13.17 -14.07
N GLU A 114 22.87 -13.06 -12.76
CA GLU A 114 22.53 -14.06 -11.75
C GLU A 114 21.04 -14.37 -11.70
N LEU A 115 20.17 -13.43 -12.09
CA LEU A 115 18.72 -13.65 -12.12
C LEU A 115 18.26 -14.38 -13.39
N ARG A 116 19.10 -14.49 -14.42
CA ARG A 116 18.78 -15.18 -15.69
C ARG A 116 17.44 -14.73 -16.30
N CYS A 117 17.23 -13.41 -16.33
CA CYS A 117 16.01 -12.74 -16.82
C CYS A 117 14.74 -12.94 -15.96
N LYS A 118 14.84 -13.65 -14.82
CA LYS A 118 13.73 -13.74 -13.86
C LYS A 118 13.57 -12.39 -13.19
N HIS A 119 12.32 -11.95 -13.10
CA HIS A 119 11.95 -10.75 -12.38
C HIS A 119 10.82 -11.06 -11.39
N ALA A 120 10.63 -10.17 -10.43
CA ALA A 120 9.53 -10.23 -9.48
C ALA A 120 8.31 -9.49 -10.06
N ASN A 121 7.14 -10.12 -10.00
CA ASN A 121 5.88 -9.46 -10.32
C ASN A 121 5.39 -8.68 -9.08
N PRO A 122 5.31 -7.34 -9.12
CA PRO A 122 4.84 -6.55 -7.98
C PRO A 122 3.36 -6.74 -7.66
N ASN A 123 2.59 -7.35 -8.58
CA ASN A 123 1.16 -7.67 -8.45
C ASN A 123 0.91 -9.14 -8.11
N CYS A 124 1.90 -9.84 -7.54
CA CYS A 124 1.69 -11.18 -7.02
C CYS A 124 1.40 -11.13 -5.51
N MET A 125 0.26 -11.70 -5.11
CA MET A 125 -0.07 -11.87 -3.69
C MET A 125 0.94 -12.80 -3.02
N ASN A 126 1.33 -12.48 -1.79
CA ASN A 126 2.17 -13.34 -0.95
C ASN A 126 1.31 -14.37 -0.18
N PRO A 127 1.93 -15.37 0.47
CA PRO A 127 1.21 -16.39 1.23
C PRO A 127 0.29 -15.88 2.34
N TYR A 128 0.49 -14.64 2.79
CA TYR A 128 -0.24 -14.01 3.89
C TYR A 128 -1.40 -13.11 3.41
N GLY A 129 -1.67 -13.08 2.10
CA GLY A 129 -2.76 -12.30 1.53
C GLY A 129 -2.42 -10.82 1.29
N TYR A 130 -1.14 -10.45 1.24
CA TYR A 130 -0.67 -9.08 0.96
C TYR A 130 0.06 -8.99 -0.38
N PHE A 131 0.23 -7.77 -0.87
CA PHE A 131 1.03 -7.47 -2.06
C PHE A 131 2.20 -6.58 -1.67
N ALA A 132 3.23 -6.51 -2.51
CA ALA A 132 4.39 -5.65 -2.28
C ALA A 132 4.00 -4.19 -1.96
N LEU A 133 2.92 -3.68 -2.56
CA LEU A 133 2.46 -2.32 -2.31
C LEU A 133 1.81 -2.14 -0.93
N HIS A 134 1.17 -3.16 -0.35
CA HIS A 134 0.66 -3.13 1.03
C HIS A 134 1.82 -3.04 2.04
N GLU A 135 2.87 -3.84 1.83
CA GLU A 135 4.06 -3.85 2.69
C GLU A 135 4.81 -2.50 2.60
N ALA A 136 4.83 -1.88 1.41
CA ALA A 136 5.41 -0.54 1.24
C ALA A 136 4.58 0.55 1.92
N ALA A 137 3.26 0.42 1.89
CA ALA A 137 2.31 1.30 2.56
C ALA A 137 2.45 1.23 4.09
N GLU A 138 2.55 0.03 4.66
CA GLU A 138 2.78 -0.18 6.10
C GLU A 138 4.07 0.48 6.59
N ARG A 139 5.11 0.50 5.76
CA ARG A 139 6.41 1.11 6.07
C ARG A 139 6.52 2.59 5.72
N PHE A 140 5.46 3.21 5.21
CA PHE A 140 5.47 4.60 4.75
C PHE A 140 6.69 4.95 3.86
N SER A 141 7.11 4.00 3.01
CA SER A 141 8.28 4.18 2.15
C SER A 141 7.83 4.76 0.81
N ALA A 142 7.89 6.10 0.70
CA ALA A 142 7.56 6.82 -0.53
C ALA A 142 8.44 6.36 -1.71
N ASP A 143 9.72 6.08 -1.48
CA ASP A 143 10.64 5.63 -2.53
C ASP A 143 10.36 4.20 -2.98
N MET A 144 10.03 3.29 -2.06
CA MET A 144 9.62 1.92 -2.43
C MET A 144 8.29 1.94 -3.19
N THR A 145 7.34 2.78 -2.76
CA THR A 145 6.07 2.98 -3.44
C THR A 145 6.26 3.47 -4.88
N LYS A 146 7.12 4.48 -5.08
CA LYS A 146 7.49 4.96 -6.43
C LYS A 146 8.16 3.87 -7.26
N LEU A 147 9.07 3.09 -6.66
CA LEU A 147 9.75 1.99 -7.33
C LEU A 147 8.74 0.95 -7.81
N LEU A 148 7.83 0.50 -6.94
CA LEU A 148 6.79 -0.48 -7.29
C LEU A 148 5.89 0.04 -8.42
N PHE A 149 5.45 1.30 -8.37
CA PHE A 149 4.66 1.89 -9.45
C PHE A 149 5.39 1.96 -10.79
N ARG A 150 6.70 2.30 -10.79
CA ARG A 150 7.52 2.29 -12.02
C ARG A 150 7.60 0.90 -12.66
N HIS A 151 7.42 -0.15 -11.87
CA HIS A 151 7.39 -1.54 -12.32
C HIS A 151 5.96 -2.09 -12.50
N GLY A 152 4.94 -1.23 -12.53
CA GLY A 152 3.57 -1.63 -12.87
C GLY A 152 2.76 -2.20 -11.71
N ALA A 153 3.14 -1.91 -10.47
CA ALA A 153 2.28 -2.23 -9.32
C ALA A 153 0.92 -1.55 -9.44
N SER A 154 -0.15 -2.28 -9.16
CA SER A 154 -1.52 -1.78 -9.08
C SER A 154 -1.82 -1.28 -7.67
N ALA A 155 -2.33 -0.06 -7.54
CA ALA A 155 -2.84 0.46 -6.27
C ALA A 155 -4.21 -0.09 -5.89
N ASN A 156 -4.85 -0.85 -6.80
CA ASN A 156 -6.23 -1.31 -6.66
C ASN A 156 -6.33 -2.82 -6.29
N VAL A 157 -5.21 -3.43 -5.87
CA VAL A 157 -5.22 -4.78 -5.29
C VAL A 157 -5.75 -4.75 -3.86
N ARG A 158 -6.42 -5.81 -3.41
CA ARG A 158 -6.97 -5.89 -2.05
C ARG A 158 -6.36 -7.04 -1.26
N THR A 159 -6.21 -6.86 0.05
CA THR A 159 -5.76 -7.92 0.96
C THR A 159 -6.76 -9.08 1.02
N ALA A 160 -6.24 -10.29 1.23
CA ALA A 160 -7.02 -11.51 1.46
C ALA A 160 -6.52 -12.28 2.70
N SER A 161 -5.97 -11.57 3.69
CA SER A 161 -5.43 -12.17 4.91
C SER A 161 -6.55 -12.80 5.76
N ASP A 162 -6.33 -14.03 6.24
CA ASP A 162 -7.24 -14.72 7.16
C ASP A 162 -7.15 -14.15 8.59
N ALA A 163 -6.03 -13.52 8.95
CA ALA A 163 -5.75 -13.05 10.31
C ALA A 163 -6.13 -11.58 10.55
N GLY A 164 -6.64 -10.88 9.53
CA GLY A 164 -6.86 -9.42 9.58
C GLY A 164 -8.12 -8.96 8.85
N ILE A 165 -8.23 -7.64 8.68
CA ILE A 165 -9.32 -7.04 7.91
C ILE A 165 -9.07 -7.37 6.43
N GLN A 166 -9.99 -8.15 5.85
CA GLN A 166 -9.96 -8.49 4.43
C GLN A 166 -10.41 -7.31 3.59
N GLY A 167 -9.92 -7.27 2.35
CA GLY A 167 -10.38 -6.32 1.38
C GLY A 167 -9.76 -4.93 1.50
N LEU A 168 -8.65 -4.75 2.21
CA LEU A 168 -8.00 -3.44 2.31
C LEU A 168 -7.17 -3.15 1.05
N LEU A 169 -7.23 -1.92 0.55
CA LEU A 169 -6.29 -1.40 -0.44
C LEU A 169 -4.95 -1.06 0.24
N PRO A 170 -3.85 -0.92 -0.53
CA PRO A 170 -2.62 -0.32 -0.02
C PRO A 170 -2.85 1.06 0.60
N LEU A 171 -3.76 1.85 0.02
CA LEU A 171 -4.17 3.14 0.57
C LEU A 171 -4.77 2.99 1.99
N ASP A 172 -5.64 2.01 2.20
CA ASP A 172 -6.31 1.81 3.49
C ASP A 172 -5.31 1.39 4.56
N VAL A 173 -4.35 0.53 4.22
CA VAL A 173 -3.26 0.14 5.13
C VAL A 173 -2.45 1.36 5.56
N ALA A 174 -2.06 2.23 4.62
CA ALA A 174 -1.33 3.45 4.96
C ALA A 174 -2.16 4.41 5.83
N VAL A 175 -3.45 4.60 5.52
CA VAL A 175 -4.32 5.50 6.30
C VAL A 175 -4.51 4.98 7.72
N GLU A 176 -4.85 3.70 7.90
CA GLU A 176 -5.08 3.12 9.23
C GLU A 176 -3.80 3.12 10.07
N ASN A 177 -2.66 2.74 9.48
CA ASN A 177 -1.39 2.73 10.22
C ASN A 177 -0.92 4.15 10.58
N ALA A 178 -1.20 5.15 9.74
CA ALA A 178 -0.83 6.54 10.04
C ALA A 178 -1.65 7.03 11.25
N CYS A 179 -2.91 6.63 11.36
CA CYS A 179 -3.78 6.97 12.49
C CYS A 179 -3.40 6.27 13.80
N MET A 180 -2.76 5.10 13.73
CA MET A 180 -2.25 4.37 14.89
C MET A 180 -0.88 4.86 15.37
N HIS A 181 -0.24 5.78 14.65
CA HIS A 181 1.07 6.27 15.06
C HIS A 181 0.94 7.03 16.39
N LYS A 182 1.88 6.78 17.33
CA LYS A 182 1.86 7.34 18.69
C LYS A 182 1.61 8.84 18.74
N TYR A 183 2.09 9.59 17.75
CA TYR A 183 1.86 11.03 17.67
C TYR A 183 0.38 11.41 17.58
N LEU A 184 -0.45 10.63 16.90
CA LEU A 184 -1.89 10.86 16.87
C LEU A 184 -2.59 10.19 18.06
N GLU A 185 -2.21 8.95 18.38
CA GLU A 185 -2.84 8.20 19.48
C GLU A 185 -2.67 8.89 20.85
N ASP A 186 -1.45 9.34 21.17
CA ASP A 186 -1.15 9.97 22.47
C ASP A 186 -1.77 11.37 22.60
N ASN A 187 -2.00 12.06 21.47
CA ASN A 187 -2.50 13.44 21.47
C ASN A 187 -4.02 13.54 21.26
N LEU A 188 -4.67 12.47 20.81
CA LEU A 188 -6.10 12.36 20.58
C LEU A 188 -6.70 11.37 21.59
N SER A 189 -6.54 11.63 22.90
CA SER A 189 -7.12 10.78 23.93
C SER A 189 -8.63 10.61 23.73
N PRO A 190 -9.20 9.40 23.96
CA PRO A 190 -10.63 9.18 23.89
C PRO A 190 -11.25 9.67 25.20
N THR A 191 -11.36 10.98 25.40
CA THR A 191 -12.37 11.45 26.34
C THR A 191 -13.72 11.18 25.70
N PRO A 192 -14.68 10.54 26.40
CA PRO A 192 -16.05 10.37 25.93
C PRO A 192 -16.72 11.75 25.95
N MET A 193 -16.30 12.63 25.04
CA MET A 193 -16.58 14.06 25.13
C MET A 193 -16.46 14.69 23.76
N GLN A 194 -17.63 15.12 23.29
CA GLN A 194 -17.85 16.39 22.63
C GLN A 194 -16.86 16.71 21.51
N TYR A 195 -17.24 16.28 20.31
CA TYR A 195 -16.96 16.95 19.05
C TYR A 195 -17.10 18.48 19.22
N HIS A 196 -16.02 19.14 19.64
CA HIS A 196 -15.88 20.58 19.73
C HIS A 196 -14.93 21.04 18.63
N GLU A 197 -15.13 22.26 18.15
CA GLU A 197 -14.31 22.89 17.09
C GLU A 197 -12.80 22.76 17.41
N ASP A 198 -12.41 22.90 18.68
CA ASP A 198 -11.03 22.74 19.17
C ASP A 198 -10.37 21.40 18.78
N TYR A 199 -11.15 20.31 18.72
CA TYR A 199 -10.63 18.99 18.34
C TYR A 199 -10.20 18.97 16.88
N ILE A 200 -10.99 19.58 15.98
CA ILE A 200 -10.68 19.64 14.55
C ILE A 200 -9.43 20.47 14.31
N TYR A 201 -9.32 21.64 14.96
CA TYR A 201 -8.11 22.46 14.85
C TYR A 201 -6.87 21.75 15.40
N LYS A 202 -7.00 21.06 16.54
CA LYS A 202 -5.89 20.27 17.11
C LYS A 202 -5.46 19.15 16.16
N LEU A 203 -6.42 18.42 15.58
CA LEU A 203 -6.14 17.36 14.61
C LEU A 203 -5.41 17.90 13.38
N ILE A 204 -5.91 18.98 12.77
CA ILE A 204 -5.26 19.60 11.61
C ILE A 204 -3.85 20.10 11.98
N HIS A 205 -3.69 20.70 13.15
CA HIS A 205 -2.39 21.16 13.63
C HIS A 205 -1.37 20.01 13.74
N LEU A 206 -1.77 18.88 14.36
CA LEU A 206 -0.93 17.69 14.46
C LEU A 206 -0.56 17.13 13.09
N LEU A 207 -1.51 17.06 12.17
CA LEU A 207 -1.27 16.59 10.80
C LEU A 207 -0.35 17.49 9.98
N CYS A 208 -0.21 18.77 10.36
CA CYS A 208 0.71 19.71 9.72
C CYS A 208 2.13 19.66 10.28
N LEU A 209 2.40 18.85 11.30
CA LEU A 209 3.76 18.73 11.85
C LEU A 209 4.71 18.04 10.84
N PRO A 210 6.01 18.42 10.79
CA PRO A 210 6.99 17.82 9.88
C PRO A 210 7.09 16.29 9.99
N GLU A 211 6.85 15.74 11.18
CA GLU A 211 6.82 14.32 11.48
C GLU A 211 5.73 13.59 10.66
N MET A 212 4.61 14.25 10.37
CA MET A 212 3.53 13.65 9.60
C MET A 212 3.81 13.59 8.10
N LYS A 213 4.83 14.29 7.61
CA LYS A 213 5.12 14.43 6.19
C LYS A 213 5.33 13.09 5.48
N VAL A 214 6.12 12.19 6.06
CA VAL A 214 6.44 10.87 5.45
C VAL A 214 5.18 10.01 5.25
N PHE A 215 4.26 10.07 6.22
CA PHE A 215 2.99 9.36 6.17
C PHE A 215 2.11 9.92 5.06
N LEU A 216 1.93 11.25 5.06
CA LEU A 216 1.09 11.96 4.10
C LEU A 216 1.63 11.82 2.67
N ASP A 217 2.96 11.82 2.48
CA ASP A 217 3.56 11.65 1.17
C ASP A 217 3.30 10.26 0.58
N THR A 218 3.40 9.22 1.40
CA THR A 218 3.09 7.85 0.95
C THR A 218 1.60 7.72 0.63
N ILE A 219 0.72 8.23 1.50
CA ILE A 219 -0.73 8.21 1.28
C ILE A 219 -1.10 8.98 0.01
N ARG A 220 -0.48 10.14 -0.23
CA ARG A 220 -0.67 10.93 -1.45
C ARG A 220 -0.30 10.14 -2.70
N LEU A 221 0.86 9.47 -2.70
CA LEU A 221 1.29 8.64 -3.85
C LEU A 221 0.33 7.49 -4.14
N LEU A 222 -0.20 6.85 -3.09
CA LEU A 222 -1.19 5.78 -3.23
C LEU A 222 -2.52 6.33 -3.76
N ALA A 223 -3.02 7.42 -3.17
CA ALA A 223 -4.28 8.06 -3.55
C ALA A 223 -4.28 8.52 -5.02
N GLU A 224 -3.14 8.97 -5.56
CA GLU A 224 -3.00 9.33 -6.98
C GLU A 224 -3.24 8.17 -7.95
N LYS A 225 -3.17 6.92 -7.47
CA LYS A 225 -3.31 5.70 -8.25
C LYS A 225 -4.54 4.87 -7.89
N THR A 226 -5.33 5.30 -6.90
CA THR A 226 -6.54 4.62 -6.46
C THR A 226 -7.74 5.06 -7.31
N ASP A 227 -8.42 4.10 -7.95
CA ASP A 227 -9.49 4.42 -8.90
C ASP A 227 -10.76 4.97 -8.22
N ASN A 228 -11.13 4.42 -7.06
CA ASN A 228 -12.36 4.76 -6.34
C ASN A 228 -12.11 5.63 -5.10
N LEU A 229 -11.17 6.58 -5.18
CA LEU A 229 -10.73 7.38 -4.04
C LEU A 229 -11.87 8.09 -3.29
N VAL A 230 -12.86 8.60 -4.00
CA VAL A 230 -14.02 9.31 -3.40
C VAL A 230 -14.89 8.35 -2.58
N ASP A 231 -15.09 7.13 -3.07
CA ASP A 231 -15.87 6.11 -2.35
C ASP A 231 -15.14 5.66 -1.08
N GLU A 232 -13.82 5.50 -1.14
CA GLU A 232 -13.02 5.16 0.05
C GLU A 232 -13.03 6.28 1.08
N LEU A 233 -12.89 7.54 0.65
CA LEU A 233 -13.06 8.69 1.53
C LEU A 233 -14.46 8.68 2.18
N TRP A 234 -15.51 8.46 1.40
CA TRP A 234 -16.87 8.39 1.92
C TRP A 234 -17.05 7.24 2.90
N ASN A 235 -16.40 6.08 2.69
CA ASN A 235 -16.44 4.95 3.62
C ASN A 235 -15.88 5.34 5.01
N TYR A 236 -14.77 6.09 5.06
CA TYR A 236 -14.25 6.62 6.32
C TYR A 236 -15.22 7.59 6.98
N MET A 237 -15.75 8.54 6.20
CA MET A 237 -16.70 9.55 6.70
C MET A 237 -17.97 8.90 7.23
N LYS A 238 -18.59 7.99 6.47
CA LYS A 238 -19.82 7.30 6.84
C LYS A 238 -19.66 6.51 8.15
N ASN A 239 -18.51 5.90 8.37
CA ASN A 239 -18.22 5.10 9.57
C ASN A 239 -17.72 5.94 10.77
N GLY A 240 -17.70 7.28 10.67
CA GLY A 240 -17.28 8.15 11.77
C GLY A 240 -15.78 8.12 12.06
N LYS A 241 -14.97 7.63 11.11
CA LYS A 241 -13.51 7.56 11.22
C LYS A 241 -12.88 8.94 10.91
N LEU A 242 -13.00 9.86 11.86
CA LEU A 242 -12.67 11.28 11.68
C LEU A 242 -11.17 11.52 11.45
N VAL A 243 -10.30 10.80 12.17
CA VAL A 243 -8.84 10.92 12.01
C VAL A 243 -8.40 10.42 10.63
N GLN A 244 -8.90 9.25 10.21
CA GLN A 244 -8.65 8.68 8.89
C GLN A 244 -9.15 9.61 7.78
N THR A 245 -10.34 10.19 7.97
CA THR A 245 -10.92 11.19 7.05
C THR A 245 -9.98 12.40 6.93
N ALA A 246 -9.46 12.94 8.03
CA ALA A 246 -8.57 14.08 8.03
C ALA A 246 -7.24 13.77 7.32
N VAL A 247 -6.64 12.62 7.62
CA VAL A 247 -5.40 12.14 6.98
C VAL A 247 -5.59 12.04 5.48
N LEU A 248 -6.65 11.35 5.03
CA LEU A 248 -6.89 11.13 3.61
C LEU A 248 -7.24 12.43 2.87
N LEU A 249 -8.10 13.27 3.45
CA LEU A 249 -8.42 14.57 2.87
C LEU A 249 -7.17 15.44 2.73
N LEU A 250 -6.34 15.53 3.77
CA LEU A 250 -5.15 16.37 3.75
C LEU A 250 -4.12 15.88 2.72
N ALA A 251 -3.87 14.56 2.67
CA ALA A 251 -2.93 13.97 1.73
C ALA A 251 -3.41 14.02 0.27
N ALA A 252 -4.72 13.88 0.03
CA ALA A 252 -5.28 13.63 -1.30
C ALA A 252 -6.18 14.74 -1.86
N GLN A 253 -6.41 15.86 -1.14
CA GLN A 253 -7.32 16.94 -1.59
C GLN A 253 -7.07 17.38 -3.04
N LYS A 254 -5.80 17.50 -3.44
CA LYS A 254 -5.42 17.93 -4.79
C LYS A 254 -5.87 16.93 -5.86
N HIS A 255 -5.86 15.64 -5.54
CA HIS A 255 -6.34 14.60 -6.43
C HIS A 255 -7.88 14.55 -6.43
N ILE A 256 -8.50 14.69 -5.27
CA ILE A 256 -9.97 14.72 -5.12
C ILE A 256 -10.60 15.84 -5.95
N ARG A 257 -10.01 17.05 -5.95
CA ARG A 257 -10.46 18.19 -6.80
C ARG A 257 -10.37 17.93 -8.31
N LYS A 258 -9.54 16.97 -8.74
CA LYS A 258 -9.32 16.66 -10.16
C LYS A 258 -10.23 15.55 -10.68
N ILE A 259 -10.82 14.75 -9.79
CA ILE A 259 -11.78 13.71 -10.16
C ILE A 259 -13.01 14.36 -10.82
N LYS A 260 -13.58 13.70 -11.81
CA LYS A 260 -14.75 14.19 -12.56
C LYS A 260 -15.96 13.26 -12.35
N PRO A 261 -17.13 13.78 -11.92
CA PRO A 261 -17.36 15.16 -11.45
C PRO A 261 -16.53 15.47 -10.19
N ASP A 262 -16.35 16.76 -9.88
CA ASP A 262 -15.49 17.22 -8.78
C ASP A 262 -15.72 16.40 -7.50
N GLY A 263 -14.66 15.81 -6.95
CA GLY A 263 -14.77 14.89 -5.84
C GLY A 263 -15.35 15.54 -4.58
N PHE A 264 -15.04 16.82 -4.34
CA PHE A 264 -15.62 17.57 -3.23
C PHE A 264 -17.12 17.80 -3.43
N CYS A 265 -17.58 18.04 -4.66
CA CYS A 265 -19.01 18.12 -4.96
C CYS A 265 -19.75 16.80 -4.68
N ILE A 266 -19.14 15.65 -5.01
CA ILE A 266 -19.71 14.33 -4.69
C ILE A 266 -19.85 14.15 -3.17
N ILE A 267 -18.79 14.40 -2.41
CA ILE A 267 -18.82 14.29 -0.93
C ILE A 267 -19.82 15.27 -0.30
N THR A 268 -19.89 16.51 -0.82
CA THR A 268 -20.88 17.51 -0.37
C THR A 268 -22.31 16.98 -0.53
N HIS A 269 -22.61 16.33 -1.66
CA HIS A 269 -23.92 15.71 -1.87
C HIS A 269 -24.21 14.60 -0.87
N HIS A 270 -23.22 13.77 -0.54
CA HIS A 270 -23.35 12.72 0.46
C HIS A 270 -23.58 13.26 1.87
N LEU A 271 -22.83 14.29 2.29
CA LEU A 271 -23.01 14.99 3.56
C LEU A 271 -24.42 15.59 3.68
N PHE A 272 -24.90 16.25 2.63
CA PHE A 272 -26.25 16.81 2.60
C PHE A 272 -27.33 15.73 2.77
N LYS A 273 -27.15 14.58 2.11
CA LYS A 273 -28.07 13.44 2.24
C LYS A 273 -28.05 12.84 3.64
N GLU A 274 -26.87 12.72 4.27
CA GLU A 274 -26.74 12.25 5.66
C GLU A 274 -27.44 13.22 6.63
N TYR A 275 -27.22 14.53 6.47
CA TYR A 275 -27.89 15.58 7.25
C TYR A 275 -29.42 15.53 7.11
N ALA A 276 -29.93 15.45 5.87
CA ALA A 276 -31.37 15.35 5.61
C ALA A 276 -32.00 14.08 6.23
N ASN A 277 -31.26 12.98 6.30
CA ASN A 277 -31.72 11.76 6.97
C ASN A 277 -31.73 11.90 8.50
N SER A 278 -30.73 12.57 9.08
CA SER A 278 -30.66 12.82 10.53
C SER A 278 -31.90 13.58 11.03
N LEU A 279 -32.28 14.65 10.33
CA LEU A 279 -33.48 15.46 10.62
C LEU A 279 -34.79 14.65 10.64
N ARG A 280 -34.89 13.59 9.84
CA ARG A 280 -36.09 12.74 9.78
C ARG A 280 -36.21 11.79 10.98
N CYS A 281 -35.09 11.44 11.62
CA CYS A 281 -35.04 10.46 12.71
C CYS A 281 -35.32 11.04 14.10
N ALA A 282 -35.45 12.36 14.26
CA ALA A 282 -35.57 13.06 15.54
C ALA A 282 -36.91 12.89 16.30
N LYS A 283 -37.63 11.76 16.15
CA LYS A 283 -38.98 11.54 16.74
C LYS A 283 -39.07 10.41 17.77
N GLY A 284 -37.98 10.08 18.48
CA GLY A 284 -37.97 9.01 19.48
C GLY A 284 -38.04 9.53 20.93
N ASP A 285 -39.10 9.19 21.67
CA ASP A 285 -39.37 9.62 23.06
C ASP A 285 -38.59 8.82 24.15
N THR A 286 -37.36 8.37 23.89
CA THR A 286 -36.52 7.71 24.90
C THR A 286 -35.22 8.47 25.14
N GLY A 287 -34.82 8.64 26.41
CA GLY A 287 -33.62 9.40 26.77
C GLY A 287 -32.32 8.86 26.14
N GLU A 288 -32.26 7.56 25.87
CA GLU A 288 -31.13 6.93 25.17
C GLU A 288 -31.12 7.23 23.67
N ALA A 289 -32.29 7.31 23.03
CA ALA A 289 -32.40 7.72 21.63
C ALA A 289 -32.00 9.19 21.43
N GLN A 290 -32.36 10.05 22.38
CA GLN A 290 -31.94 11.46 22.37
C GLN A 290 -30.42 11.60 22.47
N LYS A 291 -29.78 10.85 23.37
CA LYS A 291 -28.31 10.86 23.51
C LYS A 291 -27.61 10.38 22.22
N GLN A 292 -28.08 9.29 21.61
CA GLN A 292 -27.53 8.81 20.34
C GLN A 292 -27.73 9.81 19.19
N LEU A 293 -28.82 10.57 19.20
CA LEU A 293 -29.07 11.62 18.22
C LEU A 293 -28.07 12.78 18.40
N GLU A 294 -27.89 13.26 19.63
CA GLU A 294 -26.92 14.31 19.95
C GLU A 294 -25.49 13.89 19.55
N GLU A 295 -25.09 12.65 19.82
CA GLU A 295 -23.79 12.12 19.42
C GLU A 295 -23.63 12.07 17.88
N ARG A 296 -24.69 11.71 17.14
CA ARG A 296 -24.68 11.71 15.67
C ARG A 296 -24.62 13.11 15.09
N GLU A 297 -25.37 14.06 15.63
CA GLU A 297 -25.36 15.45 15.19
C GLU A 297 -24.01 16.11 15.43
N ALA A 298 -23.42 15.88 16.61
CA ALA A 298 -22.10 16.37 16.97
C ALA A 298 -21.02 15.80 16.04
N LEU A 299 -21.06 14.50 15.75
CA LEU A 299 -20.16 13.86 14.79
C LEU A 299 -20.34 14.44 13.36
N LEU A 300 -21.58 14.63 12.92
CA LEU A 300 -21.86 15.21 11.59
C LEU A 300 -21.35 16.65 11.48
N SER A 301 -21.47 17.42 12.56
CA SER A 301 -20.91 18.78 12.65
C SER A 301 -19.40 18.75 12.46
N CYS A 302 -18.68 17.92 13.22
CA CYS A 302 -17.22 17.80 13.11
C CYS A 302 -16.76 17.29 11.73
N LYS A 303 -17.46 16.30 11.13
CA LYS A 303 -17.17 15.85 9.75
C LYS A 303 -17.29 16.99 8.76
N SER A 304 -18.36 17.78 8.87
CA SER A 304 -18.66 18.88 7.96
C SER A 304 -17.68 20.03 8.12
N GLU A 305 -17.28 20.34 9.34
CA GLU A 305 -16.29 21.37 9.66
C GLU A 305 -14.90 20.98 9.12
N LEU A 306 -14.42 19.77 9.44
CA LEU A 306 -13.17 19.22 8.91
C LEU A 306 -13.14 19.29 7.37
N PHE A 307 -14.22 18.80 6.75
CA PHE A 307 -14.36 18.80 5.30
C PHE A 307 -14.31 20.24 4.74
N SER A 308 -14.99 21.19 5.38
CA SER A 308 -15.02 22.59 4.96
C SER A 308 -13.65 23.25 5.08
N ILE A 309 -12.92 23.01 6.18
CA ILE A 309 -11.57 23.54 6.37
C ILE A 309 -10.64 23.01 5.27
N ILE A 310 -10.64 21.71 4.99
CA ILE A 310 -9.75 21.15 3.96
C ILE A 310 -10.19 21.56 2.54
N LEU A 311 -11.49 21.70 2.29
CA LEU A 311 -12.00 22.25 1.03
C LEU A 311 -11.49 23.68 0.79
N LEU A 312 -11.44 24.52 1.82
CA LEU A 312 -11.03 25.93 1.67
C LEU A 312 -9.52 26.12 1.77
N ALA A 313 -8.86 25.48 2.73
CA ALA A 313 -7.46 25.71 3.08
C ALA A 313 -6.51 24.56 2.67
N GLY A 314 -7.02 23.45 2.15
CA GLY A 314 -6.23 22.23 1.88
C GLY A 314 -5.01 22.44 0.99
N GLU A 315 -5.07 23.33 -0.01
CA GLU A 315 -3.91 23.67 -0.83
C GLU A 315 -2.84 24.46 -0.05
N ALA A 316 -3.25 25.39 0.80
CA ALA A 316 -2.32 26.14 1.63
C ALA A 316 -1.64 25.23 2.67
N LEU A 317 -2.40 24.31 3.27
CA LEU A 317 -1.89 23.33 4.21
C LEU A 317 -0.93 22.34 3.55
N ASP A 318 -1.27 21.81 2.36
CA ASP A 318 -0.37 20.94 1.59
C ASP A 318 0.94 21.67 1.25
N ASN A 319 0.86 22.91 0.76
CA ASN A 319 2.06 23.71 0.47
C ASN A 319 2.93 23.94 1.71
N TYR A 320 2.30 24.18 2.87
CA TYR A 320 3.02 24.31 4.14
C TYR A 320 3.76 23.02 4.51
N ILE A 321 3.09 21.86 4.43
CA ILE A 321 3.69 20.55 4.74
C ILE A 321 4.83 20.23 3.77
N GLN A 322 4.63 20.46 2.47
CA GLN A 322 5.63 20.17 1.44
C GLN A 322 6.86 21.08 1.51
N ALA A 323 6.77 22.25 2.14
CA ALA A 323 7.91 23.15 2.36
C ALA A 323 8.85 22.68 3.48
N HIS A 324 8.41 21.76 4.35
CA HIS A 324 9.24 21.23 5.44
C HIS A 324 10.05 20.02 4.97
N SER A 325 11.26 19.86 5.52
CA SER A 325 12.07 18.65 5.34
C SER A 325 11.45 17.45 6.07
N GLU A 326 11.58 16.26 5.50
CA GLU A 326 11.18 15.02 6.17
C GLU A 326 12.02 14.80 7.44
N VAL A 327 11.35 14.52 8.55
CA VAL A 327 11.99 14.07 9.79
C VAL A 327 12.03 12.54 9.76
N LEU A 328 13.22 11.95 9.81
CA LEU A 328 13.40 10.50 9.92
C LEU A 328 12.96 10.05 11.32
N ILE A 329 11.72 9.59 11.43
CA ILE A 329 11.22 8.96 12.66
C ILE A 329 11.74 7.51 12.64
N GLY A 330 12.40 7.08 13.72
CA GLY A 330 12.75 5.67 13.88
C GLY A 330 11.47 4.85 13.93
N MET A 331 11.17 4.16 12.83
CA MET A 331 10.00 3.28 12.68
C MET A 331 10.24 1.94 13.36
#